data_AF-T2KFM6-F1
#
_entry.id   AF-T2KFM6-F1
#
_cell.length_a   1.000
_cell.length_b   1.000
_cell.length_c   1.000
_cell.angle_alpha   90.00
_cell.angle_beta   90.00
_cell.angle_gamma   90.00
#
_symmetry.space_group_name_H-M   'P 1'
#
loop_
_entity.id
_entity.type
_entity.pdbx_description
1 polymer ?
#
loop_
_entity_poly.entity_id
_entity_poly.type
_entity_poly.pdbx_seq_one_letter_code
_entity_poly.pdbx_strand_id
1 'polypeptide(L)' 'VDIDWEFPDNEKEVVGFERLARRFRKDLDAIGARKGRPMVLTMAAAANPGTLKWLRKEFLLETMDWINVMTYDLYGAN' A
#
# COMPACT_ATOMS: atom_id res chain seq x y z
N VAL A 1 2.91 -6.34 -8.01
CA VAL A 1 3.38 -6.57 -6.63
C VAL A 1 2.26 -6.13 -5.73
N ASP A 2 1.93 -6.93 -4.74
CA ASP A 2 0.97 -6.57 -3.70
C ASP A 2 1.75 -6.39 -2.41
N ILE A 3 1.59 -5.23 -1.75
CA ILE A 3 2.22 -4.96 -0.46
C ILE A 3 1.21 -5.26 0.63
N ASP A 4 1.54 -6.24 1.47
CA ASP A 4 0.74 -6.67 2.60
C ASP A 4 1.52 -6.42 3.90
N TRP A 5 1.67 -5.14 4.26
CA TRP A 5 2.30 -4.73 5.52
C TRP A 5 1.21 -4.47 6.55
N GLU A 6 1.15 -5.31 7.58
CA GLU A 6 0.18 -5.22 8.68
C GLU A 6 0.84 -4.80 10.00
N PHE A 7 0.85 -3.52 10.40
CA PHE A 7 0.42 -2.32 9.69
C PHE A 7 1.47 -1.22 9.85
N PRO A 8 1.52 -0.21 8.95
CA PRO A 8 2.31 1.00 9.19
C PRO A 8 1.57 1.93 10.17
N ASP A 9 1.65 1.64 11.47
CA ASP A 9 0.77 2.20 12.51
C ASP A 9 1.40 3.33 13.34
N ASN A 10 2.58 3.79 12.96
CA ASN A 10 3.20 4.97 13.54
C ASN A 10 3.92 5.82 12.49
N GLU A 11 4.30 7.04 12.89
CA GLU A 11 4.93 8.04 12.02
C GLU A 11 6.22 7.53 11.35
N LYS A 12 7.02 6.73 12.06
CA LYS A 12 8.27 6.20 11.49
C LYS A 12 7.98 5.13 10.44
N GLU A 13 7.05 4.24 10.73
CA GLU A 13 6.64 3.18 9.81
C GLU A 13 5.97 3.74 8.56
N VAL A 14 5.04 4.69 8.69
CA VAL A 14 4.37 5.28 7.52
C VAL A 14 5.35 6.00 6.60
N VAL A 15 6.34 6.72 7.13
CA VAL A 15 7.41 7.34 6.33
C VAL A 15 8.25 6.28 5.60
N GLY A 16 8.54 5.16 6.27
CA GLY A 16 9.22 4.01 5.67
C GLY A 16 8.41 3.36 4.56
N PHE A 17 7.13 3.13 4.82
CA PHE A 17 6.18 2.53 3.88
C PHE A 17 5.98 3.42 2.66
N GLU A 18 5.78 4.73 2.84
CA GLU A 18 5.65 5.67 1.73
C GLU A 18 6.90 5.65 0.83
N ARG A 19 8.10 5.62 1.42
CA ARG A 19 9.36 5.54 0.67
C ARG A 19 9.48 4.22 -0.11
N LEU A 20 9.09 3.10 0.50
CA LEU A 20 9.09 1.78 -0.13
C LEU A 20 8.14 1.75 -1.33
N ALA A 21 6.89 2.19 -1.15
CA ALA A 21 5.88 2.18 -2.20
C ALA A 21 6.27 3.07 -3.38
N ARG A 22 6.78 4.29 -3.13
CA ARG A 22 7.30 5.16 -4.21
C ARG A 22 8.45 4.51 -4.98
N ARG A 23 9.35 3.80 -4.27
CA ARG A 23 10.45 3.08 -4.93
C ARG A 23 9.91 1.95 -5.81
N PHE A 24 8.96 1.16 -5.31
CA PHE A 24 8.35 0.11 -6.12
C PHE A 24 7.59 0.66 -7.32
N ARG A 25 6.80 1.72 -7.17
CA ARG A 25 6.09 2.36 -8.29
C ARG A 25 7.06 2.70 -9.42
N LYS A 26 8.13 3.43 -9.09
CA LYS A 26 9.20 3.80 -10.04
C LYS A 26 9.83 2.59 -10.73
N ASP A 27 10.21 1.57 -9.95
CA ASP A 27 10.90 0.40 -10.49
C ASP A 27 9.97 -0.47 -11.36
N LEU A 28 8.68 -0.58 -10.98
CA LEU A 28 7.65 -1.28 -11.75
C LEU A 28 7.34 -0.55 -13.06
N ASP A 29 7.28 0.78 -13.07
CA ASP A 29 7.11 1.57 -14.29
C ASP A 29 8.27 1.34 -15.26
N ALA A 30 9.51 1.36 -14.75
CA ALA A 30 10.69 1.09 -15.56
C ALA A 30 10.70 -0.33 -16.12
N ILE A 31 10.27 -1.33 -15.35
CA ILE A 31 10.12 -2.72 -15.82
C ILE A 31 9.02 -2.80 -16.88
N GLY A 32 7.88 -2.15 -16.65
CA GLY A 32 6.73 -2.17 -17.55
C GLY A 32 7.07 -1.57 -18.92
N ALA A 33 7.78 -0.45 -18.93
CA ALA A 33 8.30 0.18 -20.16
C ALA A 33 9.24 -0.77 -20.93
N ARG A 34 10.19 -1.42 -20.23
CA ARG A 34 11.14 -2.35 -20.87
C ARG A 34 10.45 -3.62 -21.42
N LYS A 35 9.41 -4.10 -20.76
CA LYS A 35 8.70 -5.33 -21.13
C LYS A 35 7.49 -5.09 -22.03
N GLY A 36 7.14 -3.83 -22.33
CA GLY A 36 5.97 -3.48 -23.11
C GLY A 36 4.63 -3.93 -22.50
N ARG A 37 4.55 -4.03 -21.16
CA ARG A 37 3.31 -4.39 -20.46
C ARG A 37 3.20 -3.72 -19.09
N PRO A 38 2.00 -3.27 -18.63
CA PRO A 38 1.84 -2.65 -17.32
C PRO A 38 2.23 -3.59 -16.17
N MET A 39 2.97 -3.05 -15.20
CA MET A 39 3.26 -3.72 -13.93
C MET A 39 2.47 -3.02 -12.83
N VAL A 40 1.60 -3.76 -12.14
CA VAL A 40 0.72 -3.17 -11.13
C VAL A 40 1.35 -3.18 -9.74
N LEU A 41 1.07 -2.14 -8.96
CA LEU A 41 1.35 -2.01 -7.54
C LEU A 41 0.03 -1.89 -6.78
N THR A 42 -0.20 -2.82 -5.87
CA THR A 42 -1.41 -2.91 -5.06
C THR A 42 -1.03 -3.04 -3.59
N MET A 43 -1.99 -2.85 -2.71
CA MET A 43 -1.81 -3.16 -1.29
C MET A 43 -3.06 -3.75 -0.66
N ALA A 44 -2.85 -4.55 0.38
CA ALA A 44 -3.86 -4.85 1.36
C ALA A 44 -3.82 -3.80 2.49
N ALA A 45 -4.96 -3.18 2.79
CA ALA A 45 -5.06 -2.14 3.82
C ALA A 45 -6.04 -2.57 4.91
N ALA A 46 -5.74 -2.25 6.17
CA ALA A 46 -6.67 -2.48 7.27
C ALA A 46 -8.03 -1.80 7.01
N ALA A 47 -9.13 -2.43 7.44
CA ALA A 47 -10.43 -1.77 7.46
C ALA A 47 -10.62 -0.85 8.69
N ASN A 48 -9.73 -0.92 9.69
CA ASN A 48 -9.90 -0.18 10.93
C ASN A 48 -9.51 1.32 10.76
N PRO A 49 -10.32 2.27 11.28
CA PRO A 49 -10.02 3.70 11.16
C PRO A 49 -8.70 4.15 11.81
N GLY A 50 -8.25 3.43 12.84
CA GLY A 50 -7.03 3.74 13.59
C GLY A 50 -5.77 3.61 12.75
N THR A 51 -5.70 2.59 11.89
CA THR A 51 -4.63 2.35 10.93
C THR A 51 -4.82 3.19 9.68
N LEU A 52 -6.03 3.24 9.13
CA LEU A 52 -6.33 3.97 7.89
C LEU A 52 -5.96 5.45 7.96
N LYS A 53 -6.01 6.08 9.15
CA LYS A 53 -5.62 7.49 9.34
C LYS A 53 -4.18 7.79 8.93
N TRP A 54 -3.29 6.79 8.94
CA TRP A 54 -1.89 6.97 8.55
C TRP A 54 -1.72 7.02 7.03
N LEU A 55 -2.62 6.41 6.26
CA LEU A 55 -2.52 6.34 4.81
C LEU A 55 -3.14 7.57 4.15
N ARG A 56 -2.31 8.56 3.82
CA ARG A 56 -2.75 9.79 3.16
C ARG A 56 -3.27 9.51 1.74
N LYS A 57 -4.40 10.13 1.38
CA LYS A 57 -5.06 9.94 0.08
C LYS A 57 -4.14 10.30 -1.09
N GLU A 58 -3.37 11.36 -0.96
CA GLU A 58 -2.46 11.85 -2.00
C GLU A 58 -1.37 10.80 -2.30
N PHE A 59 -0.81 10.19 -1.26
CA PHE A 59 0.17 9.12 -1.39
C PHE A 59 -0.43 7.87 -2.05
N LEU A 60 -1.65 7.49 -1.67
CA LEU A 60 -2.34 6.35 -2.25
C LEU A 60 -2.61 6.55 -3.75
N LEU A 61 -3.11 7.73 -4.14
CA LEU A 61 -3.34 8.11 -5.54
C LEU A 61 -2.03 8.21 -6.35
N GLU A 62 -0.93 8.62 -5.70
CA GLU A 62 0.39 8.72 -6.32
C GLU A 62 0.97 7.33 -6.67
N THR A 63 0.67 6.30 -5.87
CA THR A 63 1.44 5.05 -5.90
C THR A 63 0.66 3.79 -6.25
N MET A 64 -0.61 3.69 -5.83
CA MET A 64 -1.37 2.44 -5.91
C MET A 64 -2.25 2.42 -7.16
N ASP A 65 -2.27 1.29 -7.86
CA ASP A 65 -3.24 1.03 -8.93
C ASP A 65 -4.63 0.76 -8.33
N TRP A 66 -4.69 -0.01 -7.24
CA TRP A 66 -5.87 -0.17 -6.39
C TRP A 66 -5.50 -0.68 -5.01
N ILE A 67 -6.48 -0.65 -4.09
CA ILE A 67 -6.32 -1.05 -2.69
C ILE A 67 -7.37 -2.12 -2.37
N ASN A 68 -6.92 -3.24 -1.81
CA ASN A 68 -7.79 -4.28 -1.27
C ASN A 68 -7.98 -4.00 0.22
N VAL A 69 -9.18 -3.57 0.63
CA VAL A 69 -9.45 -3.31 2.05
C VAL A 69 -9.81 -4.63 2.75
N MET A 70 -9.03 -4.99 3.77
CA MET A 70 -9.18 -6.20 4.57
C MET A 70 -10.39 -6.07 5.51
N THR A 71 -11.58 -6.25 4.94
CA THR A 71 -12.90 -6.10 5.58
C THR A 71 -13.32 -7.35 6.34
N TYR A 72 -12.37 -7.93 7.07
CA TYR A 72 -12.50 -9.11 7.91
C TYR A 72 -11.69 -8.90 9.21
N ASP A 73 -11.67 -9.90 10.09
CA ASP A 73 -11.02 -9.84 11.42
C ASP A 73 -11.48 -8.68 12.30
N LEU A 74 -12.74 -8.24 12.11
CA LEU A 74 -13.36 -7.16 12.90
C LEU A 74 -13.69 -7.58 14.34
N TYR A 75 -13.83 -8.89 14.57
CA TYR A 75 -14.04 -9.52 15.88
C TYR A 75 -13.25 -10.83 15.93
N GLY A 76 -12.74 -11.19 17.10
CA GLY A 76 -12.02 -12.44 17.35
C GLY A 76 -12.29 -12.94 18.76
N ALA A 77 -11.87 -14.17 19.05
CA ALA A 77 -11.93 -14.71 20.40
C ALA A 77 -10.92 -13.96 21.30
N ASN A 78 -11.37 -13.52 22.47
CA ASN A 78 -10.53 -12.92 23.52
C ASN A 78 -9.53 -13.93 24.08
#